data_AF-A0A6G0US92-F1
#
_entry.id   AF-A0A6G0US92-F1
#
_cell.length_a   1.000
_cell.length_b   1.000
_cell.length_c   1.000
_cell.angle_alpha   90.00
_cell.angle_beta   90.00
_cell.angle_gamma   90.00
#
_symmetry.space_group_name_H-M   'P 1'
#
loop_
_entity.id
_entity.type
_entity.pdbx_description
1 polymer ?
#
loop_
_entity_poly.entity_id
_entity_poly.type
_entity_poly.pdbx_seq_one_letter_code
_entity_poly.pdbx_strand_id
1 'polypeptide(L)'
;MGQPNDNEICSAGDGRPAKMPRGEDDHISAVDLSKFIFKEVLGGDPGRKSIFILIENVENKTQAILIMDKLAFAENGDVISVWLPATKLEVKAINDIYHNYIAYLGDQFSGVKTTIIYPCTEKHIIKYRRKELYIAYETSEDYRNITLPYIKEKAVSLQWVYNVLEGKSEVDRAIHHDKDPITGFLLAMDLKWSGTEVDSLYLQAIVNRRDIPSVRALNSEHLPLLKNIRDSVYSIVEEKYGLESSQIKMYFHYQPSYFHLHVHVINLKYEAPASGMTSIPLEEVISNLEIWPDFYEKATLMFMNGKQDPIMEKFVAAGRVNMLMFCPTCGRLTTLEDAGGQFKFVCSGCHFKMPVNGEIRSRIYPRLKDIDDVLGGPNVWENAQVTEERCPKCSHDRAYFMQLQTRSADEPMTIFYRCANVDCAHRWKD
;
A
#
# COMPACT_ATOMS: atom_id res chain seq x y z
N MET A 1 75.55 -16.28 21.58
CA MET A 1 74.39 -16.32 20.66
C MET A 1 73.34 -17.19 21.33
N GLY A 2 72.40 -16.55 22.03
CA GLY A 2 71.41 -17.23 22.86
C GLY A 2 70.20 -17.72 22.06
N GLN A 3 69.71 -18.89 22.44
CA GLN A 3 68.30 -19.31 22.30
C GLN A 3 67.42 -18.55 23.31
N PRO A 4 66.08 -18.76 23.35
CA PRO A 4 65.06 -18.96 22.30
C PRO A 4 63.87 -17.98 22.52
N ASN A 5 62.79 -18.06 21.73
CA ASN A 5 61.42 -18.00 22.27
C ASN A 5 60.35 -18.38 21.23
N ASP A 6 59.35 -19.07 21.76
CA ASP A 6 58.15 -19.64 21.16
C ASP A 6 57.11 -18.59 20.72
N ASN A 7 56.26 -18.96 19.76
CA ASN A 7 54.81 -18.98 19.98
C ASN A 7 54.03 -19.55 18.77
N GLU A 8 53.20 -20.54 19.08
CA GLU A 8 52.12 -21.10 18.28
C GLU A 8 51.01 -20.05 18.00
N ILE A 9 50.22 -20.29 16.95
CA ILE A 9 48.74 -20.40 17.00
C ILE A 9 48.25 -20.90 15.62
N CYS A 10 47.70 -22.10 15.62
CA CYS A 10 46.93 -22.69 14.51
C CYS A 10 45.58 -21.98 14.38
N SER A 11 45.26 -21.43 13.20
CA SER A 11 43.92 -20.94 12.86
C SER A 11 43.20 -21.98 11.99
N ALA A 12 42.06 -22.47 12.50
CA ALA A 12 41.15 -23.36 11.81
C ALA A 12 40.40 -22.60 10.70
N GLY A 13 40.31 -23.21 9.52
CA GLY A 13 39.80 -22.62 8.30
C GLY A 13 38.30 -22.30 8.33
N ASP A 14 37.98 -21.06 7.97
CA ASP A 14 36.66 -20.56 7.63
C ASP A 14 36.11 -21.32 6.41
N GLY A 15 35.06 -22.12 6.62
CA GLY A 15 34.32 -22.81 5.56
C GLY A 15 33.44 -21.86 4.74
N ARG A 16 34.06 -20.98 3.95
CA ARG A 16 33.38 -20.24 2.87
C ARG A 16 33.75 -20.86 1.53
N PRO A 17 32.80 -21.11 0.61
CA PRO A 17 33.17 -21.55 -0.73
C PRO A 17 34.03 -20.47 -1.39
N ALA A 18 35.24 -20.86 -1.81
CA ALA A 18 36.16 -20.00 -2.54
C ALA A 18 35.44 -19.41 -3.77
N LYS A 19 35.50 -18.09 -3.92
CA LYS A 19 35.13 -17.43 -5.19
C LYS A 19 36.01 -18.03 -6.29
N MET A 20 35.41 -18.73 -7.23
CA MET A 20 36.11 -19.19 -8.44
C MET A 20 36.72 -17.97 -9.15
N PRO A 21 37.97 -18.07 -9.65
CA PRO A 21 38.54 -17.01 -10.47
C PRO A 21 37.69 -16.86 -11.73
N ARG A 22 37.34 -15.62 -12.08
CA ARG A 22 36.72 -15.33 -13.38
C ARG A 22 37.77 -15.60 -14.46
N GLY A 23 37.59 -16.70 -15.18
CA GLY A 23 38.31 -16.95 -16.42
C GLY A 23 37.97 -15.87 -17.44
N GLU A 24 39.00 -15.42 -18.15
CA GLU A 24 38.91 -14.60 -19.35
C GLU A 24 38.14 -15.36 -20.46
N ASP A 25 37.27 -14.63 -21.15
CA ASP A 25 36.65 -14.95 -22.45
C ASP A 25 35.83 -16.26 -22.59
N ASP A 26 34.75 -16.39 -21.81
CA ASP A 26 33.59 -17.17 -22.27
C ASP A 26 32.81 -16.33 -23.30
N HIS A 27 32.96 -16.65 -24.58
CA HIS A 27 32.03 -16.19 -25.61
C HIS A 27 30.61 -16.63 -25.25
N ILE A 28 29.82 -15.74 -24.67
CA ILE A 28 28.38 -15.96 -24.45
C ILE A 28 27.73 -16.06 -25.82
N SER A 29 27.53 -17.28 -26.32
CA SER A 29 26.80 -17.52 -27.55
C SER A 29 25.36 -17.05 -27.39
N ALA A 30 24.88 -16.20 -28.30
CA ALA A 30 23.49 -15.75 -28.29
C ALA A 30 22.52 -16.94 -28.36
N VAL A 31 21.42 -16.86 -27.59
CA VAL A 31 20.36 -17.87 -27.66
C VAL A 31 19.65 -17.76 -28.99
N ASP A 32 19.57 -18.87 -29.72
CA ASP A 32 18.82 -18.96 -30.98
C ASP A 32 17.33 -19.16 -30.71
N LEU A 33 16.55 -18.07 -30.85
CA LEU A 33 15.10 -18.09 -30.65
C LEU A 33 14.34 -18.91 -31.71
N SER A 34 14.94 -19.23 -32.86
CA SER A 34 14.28 -20.06 -33.88
C SER A 34 14.01 -21.49 -33.40
N LYS A 35 14.74 -21.92 -32.34
CA LYS A 35 14.57 -23.22 -31.68
C LYS A 35 13.45 -23.24 -30.65
N PHE A 36 12.71 -22.15 -30.48
CA PHE A 36 11.65 -22.05 -29.48
C PHE A 36 10.28 -21.83 -30.13
N ILE A 37 9.26 -22.42 -29.52
CA ILE A 37 7.86 -22.18 -29.85
C ILE A 37 7.15 -21.41 -28.74
N PHE A 38 6.22 -20.55 -29.13
CA PHE A 38 5.33 -19.87 -28.21
C PHE A 38 4.42 -20.87 -27.48
N LYS A 39 4.27 -20.69 -26.16
CA LYS A 39 3.29 -21.43 -25.34
C LYS A 39 2.21 -20.52 -24.81
N GLU A 40 2.59 -19.43 -24.15
CA GLU A 40 1.65 -18.59 -23.43
C GLU A 40 2.20 -17.17 -23.22
N VAL A 41 1.33 -16.16 -23.24
CA VAL A 41 1.66 -14.85 -22.66
C VAL A 41 1.44 -14.95 -21.15
N LEU A 42 2.53 -14.93 -20.38
CA LEU A 42 2.45 -14.94 -18.92
C LEU A 42 1.90 -13.61 -18.40
N GLY A 43 2.34 -12.49 -18.96
CA GLY A 43 1.91 -11.17 -18.53
C GLY A 43 2.60 -10.05 -19.27
N GLY A 44 2.48 -8.84 -18.72
CA GLY A 44 3.12 -7.65 -19.26
C GLY A 44 2.73 -6.41 -18.46
N ASP A 45 3.46 -5.34 -18.70
CA ASP A 45 3.21 -4.03 -18.10
C ASP A 45 3.08 -3.01 -19.25
N PRO A 46 1.86 -2.59 -19.60
CA PRO A 46 1.66 -1.60 -20.66
C PRO A 46 2.31 -0.24 -20.36
N GLY A 47 2.43 0.14 -19.09
CA GLY A 47 3.07 1.40 -18.67
C GLY A 47 4.57 1.36 -18.90
N ARG A 48 5.22 0.24 -18.55
CA ARG A 48 6.65 -0.02 -18.82
C ARG A 48 6.94 -0.52 -20.24
N LYS A 49 5.89 -0.76 -21.04
CA LYS A 49 5.97 -1.29 -22.41
C LYS A 49 6.69 -2.65 -22.44
N SER A 50 6.29 -3.54 -21.54
CA SER A 50 6.91 -4.84 -21.28
C SER A 50 5.97 -6.01 -21.56
N ILE A 51 6.52 -7.15 -22.01
CA ILE A 51 5.80 -8.43 -22.16
C ILE A 51 6.62 -9.60 -21.63
N PHE A 52 5.94 -10.57 -21.01
CA PHE A 52 6.53 -11.81 -20.48
C PHE A 52 5.86 -13.00 -21.15
N ILE A 53 6.67 -13.87 -21.77
CA ILE A 53 6.19 -14.97 -22.62
C ILE A 53 6.83 -16.27 -22.15
N LEU A 54 6.02 -17.32 -22.03
CA LEU A 54 6.50 -18.68 -21.88
C LEU A 54 6.77 -19.27 -23.27
N ILE A 55 7.97 -19.77 -23.47
CA ILE A 55 8.41 -20.43 -24.70
C ILE A 55 8.97 -21.82 -24.37
N GLU A 56 8.95 -22.74 -25.32
CA GLU A 56 9.46 -24.11 -25.16
C GLU A 56 10.43 -24.44 -26.29
N ASN A 57 11.58 -25.00 -25.93
CA ASN A 57 12.57 -25.43 -26.91
C ASN A 57 12.03 -26.68 -27.65
N VAL A 58 12.08 -26.64 -28.99
CA VAL A 58 11.50 -27.68 -29.83
C VAL A 58 12.22 -29.02 -29.73
N GLU A 59 13.54 -29.00 -29.51
CA GLU A 59 14.43 -30.16 -29.50
C GLU A 59 14.34 -30.93 -28.18
N ASN A 60 14.45 -30.24 -27.05
CA ASN A 60 14.58 -30.87 -25.73
C ASN A 60 13.36 -30.68 -24.80
N LYS A 61 12.31 -29.98 -25.27
CA LYS A 61 11.07 -29.69 -24.52
C LYS A 61 11.25 -28.91 -23.22
N THR A 62 12.42 -28.31 -23.00
CA THR A 62 12.66 -27.46 -21.83
C THR A 62 12.04 -26.08 -22.03
N GLN A 63 11.47 -25.54 -20.96
CA GLN A 63 10.77 -24.26 -20.98
C GLN A 63 11.71 -23.09 -20.66
N ALA A 64 11.45 -21.94 -21.25
CA ALA A 64 12.09 -20.67 -20.94
C ALA A 64 11.06 -19.56 -20.78
N ILE A 65 11.41 -18.52 -20.03
CA ILE A 65 10.64 -17.26 -20.00
C ILE A 65 11.42 -16.21 -20.78
N LEU A 66 10.76 -15.60 -21.75
CA LEU A 66 11.24 -14.46 -22.53
C LEU A 66 10.59 -13.19 -21.99
N ILE A 67 11.43 -12.24 -21.57
CA ILE A 67 11.03 -10.93 -21.03
C ILE A 67 11.53 -9.88 -22.01
N MET A 68 10.64 -9.04 -22.50
CA MET A 68 10.97 -8.01 -23.48
C MET A 68 10.46 -6.65 -23.01
N ASP A 69 11.37 -5.68 -22.84
CA ASP A 69 11.08 -4.31 -22.43
C ASP A 69 11.51 -3.34 -23.52
N LYS A 70 10.65 -2.39 -23.90
CA LYS A 70 11.08 -1.29 -24.77
C LYS A 70 12.17 -0.47 -24.06
N LEU A 71 13.21 -0.12 -24.80
CA LEU A 71 14.24 0.79 -24.30
C LEU A 71 13.66 2.20 -24.11
N ALA A 72 14.16 2.90 -23.10
CA ALA A 72 13.93 4.32 -22.95
C ALA A 72 14.61 5.09 -24.08
N PHE A 73 14.08 6.26 -24.41
CA PHE A 73 14.76 7.16 -25.33
C PHE A 73 16.04 7.71 -24.68
N ALA A 74 17.09 7.86 -25.48
CA ALA A 74 18.28 8.57 -25.02
C ALA A 74 17.98 10.07 -24.94
N GLU A 75 18.20 10.67 -23.77
CA GLU A 75 18.06 12.11 -23.54
C GLU A 75 19.35 12.88 -23.90
N ASN A 76 19.92 12.55 -25.06
CA ASN A 76 21.13 13.17 -25.57
C ASN A 76 20.87 13.74 -26.97
N GLY A 77 21.09 15.05 -27.12
CA GLY A 77 20.91 15.77 -28.38
C GLY A 77 21.68 15.18 -29.56
N ASP A 78 22.88 14.63 -29.31
CA ASP A 78 23.70 14.01 -30.35
C ASP A 78 23.02 12.76 -30.92
N VAL A 79 22.49 11.89 -30.04
CA VAL A 79 21.76 10.68 -30.45
C VAL A 79 20.45 11.07 -31.16
N ILE A 80 19.75 12.07 -30.63
CA ILE A 80 18.50 12.57 -31.20
C ILE A 80 18.70 13.12 -32.60
N SER A 81 19.78 13.88 -32.83
CA SER A 81 20.10 14.46 -34.13
C SER A 81 20.30 13.40 -35.24
N VAL A 82 20.68 12.17 -34.86
CA VAL A 82 20.89 11.07 -35.81
C VAL A 82 19.57 10.39 -36.20
N TRP A 83 18.71 10.06 -35.23
CA TRP A 83 17.47 9.32 -35.56
C TRP A 83 16.34 10.21 -36.06
N LEU A 84 16.33 11.50 -35.72
CA LEU A 84 15.29 12.43 -36.12
C LEU A 84 15.10 12.49 -37.65
N PRO A 85 16.13 12.72 -38.49
CA PRO A 85 15.97 12.73 -39.95
C PRO A 85 15.69 11.35 -40.56
N ALA A 86 16.07 10.27 -39.88
CA ALA A 86 15.84 8.90 -40.34
C ALA A 86 14.42 8.39 -40.05
N THR A 87 13.66 9.10 -39.20
CA THR A 87 12.36 8.65 -38.72
C THR A 87 11.28 8.79 -39.78
N LYS A 88 10.56 7.69 -40.03
CA LYS A 88 9.35 7.68 -40.86
C LYS A 88 8.10 7.82 -39.99
N LEU A 89 7.16 8.65 -40.42
CA LEU A 89 5.91 8.89 -39.70
C LEU A 89 4.72 8.33 -40.48
N GLU A 90 3.86 7.60 -39.78
CA GLU A 90 2.56 7.15 -40.26
C GLU A 90 1.47 7.95 -39.52
N VAL A 91 0.63 8.68 -40.24
CA VAL A 91 -0.44 9.51 -39.66
C VAL A 91 -1.47 8.63 -38.97
N LYS A 92 -1.82 8.96 -37.72
CA LYS A 92 -2.96 8.37 -37.00
C LYS A 92 -4.16 9.30 -36.90
N ALA A 93 -3.93 10.55 -36.51
CA ALA A 93 -5.00 11.54 -36.39
C ALA A 93 -4.43 12.95 -36.48
N ILE A 94 -5.17 13.86 -37.08
CA ILE A 94 -4.84 15.28 -37.14
C ILE A 94 -6.06 16.06 -36.66
N ASN A 95 -5.88 16.90 -35.64
CA ASN A 95 -6.92 17.80 -35.14
C ASN A 95 -6.31 19.17 -34.83
N ASP A 96 -6.56 20.12 -35.73
CA ASP A 96 -5.98 21.47 -35.68
C ASP A 96 -4.44 21.40 -35.52
N ILE A 97 -3.89 21.88 -34.40
CA ILE A 97 -2.44 21.85 -34.11
C ILE A 97 -1.93 20.50 -33.57
N TYR A 98 -2.81 19.53 -33.29
CA TYR A 98 -2.44 18.24 -32.71
C TYR A 98 -2.35 17.14 -33.77
N HIS A 99 -1.12 16.74 -34.11
CA HIS A 99 -0.86 15.68 -35.07
C HIS A 99 -0.31 14.44 -34.35
N ASN A 100 -1.01 13.33 -34.47
CA ASN A 100 -0.65 12.04 -33.87
C ASN A 100 -0.11 11.12 -34.96
N TYR A 101 1.09 10.57 -34.75
CA TYR A 101 1.76 9.67 -35.67
C TYR A 101 2.22 8.39 -34.98
N ILE A 102 2.40 7.31 -35.73
CA ILE A 102 3.34 6.24 -35.37
C ILE A 102 4.69 6.57 -36.00
N ALA A 103 5.75 6.56 -35.18
CA ALA A 103 7.12 6.82 -35.61
C ALA A 103 7.92 5.53 -35.73
N TYR A 104 8.65 5.39 -36.84
CA TYR A 104 9.57 4.29 -37.12
C TYR A 104 10.99 4.85 -37.24
N LEU A 105 11.80 4.71 -36.18
CA LEU A 105 13.11 5.38 -36.04
C LEU A 105 14.27 4.71 -36.83
N GLY A 106 14.08 3.47 -37.29
CA GLY A 106 15.12 2.65 -37.93
C GLY A 106 15.68 1.56 -37.00
N ASP A 107 16.22 0.50 -37.60
CA ASP A 107 16.55 -0.76 -36.90
C ASP A 107 17.53 -0.54 -35.74
N GLN A 108 18.54 0.31 -35.92
CA GLN A 108 19.56 0.59 -34.91
C GLN A 108 19.01 1.30 -33.65
N PHE A 109 17.81 1.90 -33.73
CA PHE A 109 17.15 2.57 -32.61
C PHE A 109 15.91 1.82 -32.10
N SER A 110 15.61 0.66 -32.70
CA SER A 110 14.42 -0.14 -32.40
C SER A 110 14.63 -1.22 -31.34
N GLY A 111 15.82 -1.22 -30.72
CA GLY A 111 16.24 -2.23 -29.75
C GLY A 111 15.22 -2.47 -28.63
N VAL A 112 15.09 -3.73 -28.26
CA VAL A 112 14.24 -4.18 -27.16
C VAL A 112 15.11 -4.92 -26.17
N LYS A 113 15.15 -4.44 -24.92
CA LYS A 113 15.88 -5.12 -23.86
C LYS A 113 15.24 -6.48 -23.65
N THR A 114 16.03 -7.53 -23.83
CA THR A 114 15.54 -8.91 -23.80
C THR A 114 16.26 -9.69 -22.72
N THR A 115 15.51 -10.34 -21.85
CA THR A 115 16.03 -11.26 -20.83
C THR A 115 15.42 -12.64 -21.05
N ILE A 116 16.24 -13.68 -21.03
CA ILE A 116 15.78 -15.07 -21.09
C ILE A 116 16.11 -15.80 -19.79
N ILE A 117 15.13 -16.49 -19.23
CA ILE A 117 15.31 -17.38 -18.07
C ILE A 117 15.17 -18.81 -18.58
N TYR A 118 16.30 -19.52 -18.70
CA TYR A 118 16.36 -20.84 -19.30
C TYR A 118 17.37 -21.75 -18.58
N PRO A 119 16.97 -22.95 -18.12
CA PRO A 119 15.59 -23.43 -18.05
C PRO A 119 14.79 -22.67 -16.97
N CYS A 120 13.48 -22.47 -17.19
CA CYS A 120 12.61 -21.88 -16.19
C CYS A 120 11.95 -22.96 -15.31
N THR A 121 11.65 -22.61 -14.05
CA THR A 121 10.93 -23.47 -13.10
C THR A 121 9.49 -23.00 -12.96
N GLU A 122 8.62 -23.83 -12.37
CA GLU A 122 7.23 -23.44 -12.07
C GLU A 122 7.16 -22.18 -11.19
N LYS A 123 8.12 -22.00 -10.26
CA LYS A 123 8.22 -20.79 -9.44
C LYS A 123 8.49 -19.54 -10.29
N HIS A 124 9.30 -19.66 -11.35
CA HIS A 124 9.52 -18.55 -12.28
C HIS A 124 8.24 -18.24 -13.07
N ILE A 125 7.52 -19.27 -13.53
CA ILE A 125 6.26 -19.11 -14.28
C ILE A 125 5.24 -18.36 -13.42
N ILE A 126 4.99 -18.82 -12.19
CA ILE A 126 4.08 -18.16 -11.24
C ILE A 126 4.48 -16.71 -10.94
N LYS A 127 5.78 -16.42 -10.89
CA LYS A 127 6.29 -15.06 -10.66
C LYS A 127 5.93 -14.09 -11.78
N TYR A 128 6.10 -14.48 -13.04
CA TYR A 128 5.85 -13.61 -14.20
C TYR A 128 4.43 -13.70 -14.75
N ARG A 129 3.65 -14.69 -14.32
CA ARG A 129 2.23 -14.77 -14.67
C ARG A 129 1.45 -13.61 -14.06
N ARG A 130 0.63 -12.97 -14.89
CA ARG A 130 -0.25 -11.87 -14.50
C ARG A 130 -1.19 -12.38 -13.42
N LYS A 131 -1.15 -11.71 -12.26
CA LYS A 131 -2.01 -12.02 -11.12
C LYS A 131 -3.28 -11.20 -11.25
N GLU A 132 -4.43 -11.84 -11.04
CA GLU A 132 -5.68 -11.14 -10.78
C GLU A 132 -5.56 -10.42 -9.44
N LEU A 133 -5.65 -9.09 -9.45
CA LEU A 133 -5.59 -8.26 -8.25
C LEU A 133 -7.00 -8.05 -7.70
N TYR A 134 -7.14 -8.15 -6.39
CA TYR A 134 -8.37 -7.92 -5.65
C TYR A 134 -8.15 -6.76 -4.68
N ILE A 135 -9.21 -5.97 -4.45
CA ILE A 135 -9.24 -4.97 -3.37
C ILE A 135 -10.10 -5.50 -2.22
N ALA A 136 -9.60 -5.33 -1.01
CA ALA A 136 -10.35 -5.52 0.21
C ALA A 136 -10.42 -4.20 1.00
N TYR A 137 -11.60 -3.92 1.56
CA TYR A 137 -11.82 -2.83 2.51
C TYR A 137 -12.01 -3.47 3.88
N GLU A 138 -10.91 -3.58 4.62
CA GLU A 138 -10.91 -4.22 5.92
C GLU A 138 -11.47 -3.28 6.98
N THR A 139 -12.58 -3.66 7.60
CA THR A 139 -13.10 -2.96 8.78
C THR A 139 -12.33 -3.37 10.04
N SER A 140 -12.51 -2.60 11.13
CA SER A 140 -12.01 -2.99 12.45
C SER A 140 -12.45 -4.41 12.88
N GLU A 141 -13.65 -4.82 12.49
CA GLU A 141 -14.18 -6.17 12.76
C GLU A 141 -13.50 -7.24 11.89
N ASP A 142 -13.30 -6.96 10.60
CA ASP A 142 -12.59 -7.86 9.69
C ASP A 142 -11.13 -8.05 10.14
N TYR A 143 -10.47 -7.00 10.64
CA TYR A 143 -9.14 -7.10 11.21
C TYR A 143 -9.11 -8.10 12.37
N ARG A 144 -10.01 -7.96 13.35
CA ARG A 144 -10.07 -8.85 14.52
C ARG A 144 -10.40 -10.29 14.16
N ASN A 145 -11.26 -10.50 13.17
CA ASN A 145 -11.80 -11.81 12.84
C ASN A 145 -11.01 -12.56 11.75
N ILE A 146 -10.26 -11.86 10.90
CA ILE A 146 -9.56 -12.43 9.74
C ILE A 146 -8.05 -12.17 9.84
N THR A 147 -7.66 -10.90 9.87
CA THR A 147 -6.25 -10.49 9.73
C THR A 147 -5.44 -10.80 10.99
N LEU A 148 -5.94 -10.48 12.17
CA LEU A 148 -5.24 -10.74 13.43
C LEU A 148 -5.01 -12.25 13.67
N PRO A 149 -6.00 -13.15 13.44
CA PRO A 149 -5.75 -14.59 13.42
C PRO A 149 -4.71 -15.01 12.39
N TYR A 150 -4.75 -14.43 11.18
CA TYR A 150 -3.74 -14.70 10.15
C TYR A 150 -2.33 -14.28 10.59
N ILE A 151 -2.17 -13.10 11.19
CA ILE A 151 -0.87 -12.64 11.73
C ILE A 151 -0.34 -13.60 12.78
N LYS A 152 -1.21 -14.09 13.67
CA LYS A 152 -0.84 -15.05 14.72
C LYS A 152 -0.47 -16.43 14.16
N GLU A 153 -1.21 -16.90 13.15
CA GLU A 153 -0.98 -18.19 12.46
C GLU A 153 0.30 -18.15 11.61
N LYS A 154 0.49 -17.07 10.86
CA LYS A 154 1.63 -16.80 9.99
C LYS A 154 2.63 -15.86 10.64
N ALA A 155 2.91 -16.03 11.92
CA ALA A 155 4.08 -15.45 12.54
C ALA A 155 5.34 -16.07 11.88
N VAL A 156 5.60 -15.70 10.63
CA VAL A 156 6.84 -15.93 9.91
C VAL A 156 7.93 -15.47 10.85
N SER A 157 8.98 -16.28 11.01
CA SER A 157 10.08 -15.94 11.87
C SER A 157 10.62 -14.55 11.53
N LEU A 158 10.29 -13.56 12.37
CA LEU A 158 10.82 -12.19 12.31
C LEU A 158 12.28 -12.15 12.79
N GLN A 159 12.90 -13.32 12.99
CA GLN A 159 14.28 -13.42 13.46
C GLN A 159 15.26 -12.70 12.53
N TRP A 160 15.00 -12.66 11.22
CA TRP A 160 15.83 -11.89 10.31
C TRP A 160 15.75 -10.38 10.60
N VAL A 161 14.56 -9.84 10.93
CA VAL A 161 14.38 -8.44 11.34
C VAL A 161 15.16 -8.17 12.62
N TYR A 162 15.06 -9.08 13.60
CA TYR A 162 15.76 -8.94 14.87
C TYR A 162 17.28 -9.03 14.69
N ASN A 163 17.77 -9.90 13.80
CA ASN A 163 19.19 -9.97 13.48
C ASN A 163 19.69 -8.67 12.86
N VAL A 164 18.88 -8.00 12.03
CA VAL A 164 19.21 -6.68 11.46
C VAL A 164 19.26 -5.61 12.55
N LEU A 165 18.24 -5.53 13.42
CA LEU A 165 18.21 -4.59 14.55
C LEU A 165 19.35 -4.84 15.56
N GLU A 166 19.75 -6.09 15.76
CA GLU A 166 20.83 -6.46 16.66
C GLU A 166 22.23 -6.32 16.02
N GLY A 167 22.31 -5.90 14.75
CA GLY A 167 23.58 -5.76 14.02
C GLY A 167 24.27 -7.09 13.70
N LYS A 168 23.52 -8.19 13.68
CA LYS A 168 24.01 -9.54 13.33
C LYS A 168 24.00 -9.80 11.82
N SER A 169 23.22 -9.01 11.06
CA SER A 169 23.10 -9.12 9.61
C SER A 169 22.87 -7.76 8.97
N GLU A 170 23.26 -7.60 7.71
CA GLU A 170 22.99 -6.39 6.89
C GLU A 170 23.58 -5.09 7.45
N VAL A 171 24.66 -5.22 8.21
CA VAL A 171 25.35 -4.11 8.89
C VAL A 171 25.88 -3.07 7.89
N ASP A 172 26.27 -3.52 6.70
CA ASP A 172 26.75 -2.70 5.59
C ASP A 172 25.66 -1.80 4.99
N ARG A 173 24.38 -2.13 5.20
CA ARG A 173 23.24 -1.35 4.71
C ARG A 173 22.74 -0.31 5.69
N ALA A 174 23.17 -0.36 6.94
CA ALA A 174 22.76 0.57 7.99
C ALA A 174 23.29 1.98 7.72
N ILE A 175 22.41 2.98 7.77
CA ILE A 175 22.73 4.39 7.62
C ILE A 175 22.78 5.08 8.98
N HIS A 176 21.78 4.81 9.82
CA HIS A 176 21.64 5.40 11.15
C HIS A 176 20.88 4.44 12.05
N HIS A 177 21.24 4.36 13.33
CA HIS A 177 20.49 3.56 14.30
C HIS A 177 20.32 4.31 15.63
N ASP A 178 19.13 4.83 15.86
CA ASP A 178 18.70 5.27 17.18
C ASP A 178 18.37 4.03 18.04
N LYS A 179 19.13 3.83 19.12
CA LYS A 179 19.05 2.65 19.98
C LYS A 179 17.96 2.74 21.05
N ASP A 180 17.19 3.82 21.12
CA ASP A 180 16.10 3.92 22.07
C ASP A 180 15.07 2.77 21.85
N PRO A 181 14.71 2.00 22.89
CA PRO A 181 13.86 0.82 22.72
C PRO A 181 12.39 1.15 22.38
N ILE A 182 11.94 2.38 22.60
CA ILE A 182 10.55 2.81 22.45
C ILE A 182 10.36 3.71 21.23
N THR A 183 11.22 4.73 21.06
CA THR A 183 11.15 5.72 19.99
C THR A 183 12.24 5.55 18.94
N GLY A 184 13.20 4.66 19.16
CA GLY A 184 14.31 4.44 18.25
C GLY A 184 13.99 3.50 17.08
N PHE A 185 14.81 3.61 16.05
CA PHE A 185 14.69 2.87 14.80
C PHE A 185 16.04 2.74 14.09
N LEU A 186 16.15 1.75 13.22
CA LEU A 186 17.25 1.58 12.28
C LEU A 186 16.82 2.10 10.90
N LEU A 187 17.55 3.08 10.36
CA LEU A 187 17.47 3.48 8.97
C LEU A 187 18.50 2.70 8.15
N ALA A 188 18.05 1.99 7.11
CA ALA A 188 18.91 1.21 6.23
C ALA A 188 18.52 1.36 4.75
N MET A 189 19.47 1.10 3.86
CA MET A 189 19.22 1.03 2.41
C MET A 189 18.28 -0.14 2.09
N ASP A 190 17.27 0.07 1.24
CA ASP A 190 16.40 -1.00 0.74
C ASP A 190 17.20 -1.97 -0.16
N LEU A 191 16.84 -3.26 -0.15
CA LEU A 191 17.46 -4.29 -1.01
C LEU A 191 17.37 -3.97 -2.51
N LYS A 192 16.41 -3.15 -2.93
CA LYS A 192 16.16 -2.79 -4.32
C LYS A 192 17.00 -1.61 -4.79
N TRP A 193 17.69 -0.92 -3.89
CA TRP A 193 18.49 0.26 -4.22
C TRP A 193 19.99 -0.05 -4.21
N SER A 194 20.70 0.42 -5.23
CA SER A 194 22.15 0.20 -5.38
C SER A 194 22.99 1.12 -4.49
N GLY A 195 22.39 2.15 -3.89
CA GLY A 195 23.08 3.17 -3.09
C GLY A 195 23.77 4.26 -3.91
N THR A 196 23.70 4.21 -5.25
CA THR A 196 24.46 5.09 -6.14
C THR A 196 23.62 6.20 -6.77
N GLU A 197 22.39 5.90 -7.19
CA GLU A 197 21.55 6.83 -7.93
C GLU A 197 20.48 7.44 -7.02
N VAL A 198 20.63 8.72 -6.70
CA VAL A 198 19.77 9.46 -5.76
C VAL A 198 18.33 9.61 -6.28
N ASP A 199 18.14 9.69 -7.60
CA ASP A 199 16.82 9.76 -8.22
C ASP A 199 16.01 8.46 -8.02
N SER A 200 16.68 7.34 -7.70
CA SER A 200 16.07 6.06 -7.34
C SER A 200 16.18 5.71 -5.84
N LEU A 201 16.50 6.71 -5.00
CA LEU A 201 16.73 6.50 -3.57
C LEU A 201 15.55 5.76 -2.92
N TYR A 202 15.89 4.69 -2.20
CA TYR A 202 14.95 3.87 -1.45
C TYR A 202 15.60 3.37 -0.15
N LEU A 203 15.09 3.84 0.98
CA LEU A 203 15.48 3.43 2.33
C LEU A 203 14.28 2.80 3.08
N GLN A 204 14.59 2.11 4.18
CA GLN A 204 13.62 1.62 5.15
C GLN A 204 14.02 2.03 6.58
N ALA A 205 13.06 2.55 7.34
CA ALA A 205 13.18 2.74 8.78
C ALA A 205 12.45 1.59 9.50
N ILE A 206 13.19 0.77 10.24
CA ILE A 206 12.68 -0.39 11.00
C ILE A 206 12.69 -0.04 12.48
N VAL A 207 11.53 -0.05 13.13
CA VAL A 207 11.42 0.39 14.54
C VAL A 207 12.02 -0.63 15.51
N ASN A 208 12.56 -0.18 16.64
CA ASN A 208 13.13 -1.10 17.64
C ASN A 208 12.03 -1.87 18.42
N ARG A 209 10.87 -1.23 18.63
CA ARG A 209 9.69 -1.87 19.25
C ARG A 209 9.24 -3.10 18.46
N ARG A 210 8.87 -4.16 19.17
CA ARG A 210 8.49 -5.45 18.57
C ARG A 210 6.98 -5.73 18.63
N ASP A 211 6.22 -4.84 19.25
CA ASP A 211 4.80 -5.00 19.54
C ASP A 211 3.88 -4.31 18.53
N ILE A 212 4.45 -3.71 17.47
CA ILE A 212 3.71 -2.98 16.45
C ILE A 212 3.77 -3.75 15.13
N PRO A 213 2.79 -4.61 14.80
CA PRO A 213 2.84 -5.43 13.59
C PRO A 213 2.58 -4.64 12.30
N SER A 214 1.78 -3.57 12.37
CA SER A 214 1.43 -2.73 11.22
C SER A 214 0.78 -1.42 11.69
N VAL A 215 0.39 -0.57 10.74
CA VAL A 215 -0.36 0.68 10.98
C VAL A 215 -1.62 0.45 11.83
N ARG A 216 -2.26 -0.72 11.76
CA ARG A 216 -3.43 -1.07 12.58
C ARG A 216 -3.21 -1.01 14.09
N ALA A 217 -1.98 -1.21 14.54
CA ALA A 217 -1.64 -1.17 15.96
C ALA A 217 -1.22 0.23 16.45
N LEU A 218 -1.16 1.22 15.54
CA LEU A 218 -0.77 2.58 15.90
C LEU A 218 -1.92 3.32 16.59
N ASN A 219 -1.54 4.08 17.61
CA ASN A 219 -2.38 4.96 18.41
C ASN A 219 -1.54 6.20 18.82
N SER A 220 -2.13 7.16 19.55
CA SER A 220 -1.44 8.38 19.97
C SER A 220 -0.16 8.18 20.79
N GLU A 221 -0.01 7.06 21.51
CA GLU A 221 1.21 6.76 22.29
C GLU A 221 2.43 6.56 21.40
N HIS A 222 2.21 6.25 20.11
CA HIS A 222 3.27 6.05 19.13
C HIS A 222 3.72 7.35 18.45
N LEU A 223 3.05 8.48 18.69
CA LEU A 223 3.42 9.77 18.07
C LEU A 223 4.90 10.17 18.27
N PRO A 224 5.52 9.99 19.45
CA PRO A 224 6.94 10.30 19.64
C PRO A 224 7.85 9.47 18.71
N LEU A 225 7.58 8.17 18.54
CA LEU A 225 8.30 7.28 17.62
C LEU A 225 8.14 7.76 16.17
N LEU A 226 6.91 8.05 15.74
CA LEU A 226 6.60 8.45 14.37
C LEU A 226 7.24 9.79 14.00
N LYS A 227 7.20 10.77 14.93
CA LYS A 227 7.86 12.08 14.76
C LYS A 227 9.38 11.94 14.76
N ASN A 228 9.94 11.09 15.63
CA ASN A 228 11.38 10.82 15.63
C ASN A 228 11.85 10.25 14.29
N ILE A 229 11.12 9.28 13.72
CA ILE A 229 11.42 8.74 12.39
C ILE A 229 11.41 9.86 11.35
N ARG A 230 10.32 10.65 11.30
CA ARG A 230 10.15 11.74 10.33
C ARG A 230 11.30 12.74 10.40
N ASP A 231 11.53 13.31 11.57
CA ASP A 231 12.46 14.43 11.77
C ASP A 231 13.92 13.98 11.56
N SER A 232 14.26 12.79 12.05
CA SER A 232 15.59 12.20 11.87
C SER A 232 15.86 11.84 10.41
N VAL A 233 14.88 11.23 9.72
CA VAL A 233 15.04 10.85 8.30
C VAL A 233 15.23 12.08 7.42
N TYR A 234 14.43 13.15 7.61
CA TYR A 234 14.63 14.38 6.84
C TYR A 234 16.04 14.94 7.03
N SER A 235 16.51 15.04 8.27
CA SER A 235 17.84 15.56 8.58
C SER A 235 18.96 14.72 7.94
N ILE A 236 18.87 13.38 8.06
CA ILE A 236 19.88 12.45 7.52
C ILE A 236 19.90 12.49 5.99
N VAL A 237 18.72 12.55 5.37
CA VAL A 237 18.61 12.51 3.91
C VAL A 237 19.08 13.83 3.28
N GLU A 238 18.82 14.95 3.92
CA GLU A 238 19.37 16.26 3.53
C GLU A 238 20.89 16.26 3.63
N GLU A 239 21.46 15.84 4.78
CA GLU A 239 22.91 15.81 5.00
C GLU A 239 23.64 14.87 4.04
N LYS A 240 23.11 13.67 3.83
CA LYS A 240 23.83 12.60 3.11
C LYS A 240 23.58 12.59 1.61
N TYR A 241 22.40 13.03 1.18
CA TYR A 241 21.96 12.91 -0.23
C TYR A 241 21.54 14.25 -0.85
N GLY A 242 21.51 15.35 -0.09
CA GLY A 242 21.18 16.68 -0.60
C GLY A 242 19.73 16.81 -1.07
N LEU A 243 18.82 15.99 -0.52
CA LEU A 243 17.38 16.06 -0.83
C LEU A 243 16.64 16.80 0.27
N GLU A 244 15.82 17.77 -0.13
CA GLU A 244 14.93 18.48 0.79
C GLU A 244 13.79 17.58 1.27
N SER A 245 13.21 17.89 2.44
CA SER A 245 12.04 17.17 2.97
C SER A 245 10.86 17.12 1.98
N SER A 246 10.67 18.18 1.18
CA SER A 246 9.66 18.29 0.14
C SER A 246 9.84 17.31 -1.04
N GLN A 247 11.03 16.71 -1.17
CA GLN A 247 11.40 15.77 -2.22
C GLN A 247 11.29 14.31 -1.78
N ILE A 248 10.88 14.07 -0.53
CA ILE A 248 10.84 12.75 0.10
C ILE A 248 9.41 12.32 0.40
N LYS A 249 9.08 11.07 0.07
CA LYS A 249 7.84 10.42 0.50
C LYS A 249 8.16 9.34 1.53
N MET A 250 7.60 9.49 2.73
CA MET A 250 7.61 8.46 3.77
C MET A 250 6.23 7.81 3.89
N TYR A 251 6.18 6.48 3.86
CA TYR A 251 4.90 5.76 3.88
C TYR A 251 4.99 4.34 4.44
N PHE A 252 3.85 3.80 4.85
CA PHE A 252 3.67 2.41 5.26
C PHE A 252 3.00 1.61 4.16
N HIS A 253 3.33 0.33 4.05
CA HIS A 253 2.49 -0.62 3.30
C HIS A 253 1.36 -1.15 4.19
N TYR A 254 0.18 -1.28 3.60
CA TYR A 254 -0.94 -1.99 4.19
C TYR A 254 -1.59 -2.91 3.14
N GLN A 255 -1.54 -4.23 3.25
CA GLN A 255 -0.83 -5.04 4.25
C GLN A 255 0.70 -4.98 4.04
N PRO A 256 1.52 -5.05 5.11
CA PRO A 256 2.97 -5.06 4.98
C PRO A 256 3.49 -6.42 4.48
N SER A 257 4.71 -6.43 3.92
CA SER A 257 5.35 -7.69 3.49
C SER A 257 5.76 -8.59 4.68
N TYR A 258 5.94 -7.99 5.85
CA TYR A 258 6.22 -8.65 7.12
C TYR A 258 5.60 -7.83 8.26
N PHE A 259 5.11 -8.50 9.30
CA PHE A 259 4.36 -7.86 10.39
C PHE A 259 5.28 -7.35 11.52
N HIS A 260 6.16 -6.41 11.17
CA HIS A 260 6.94 -5.58 12.08
C HIS A 260 6.96 -4.18 11.48
N LEU A 261 6.55 -3.15 12.23
CA LEU A 261 6.36 -1.82 11.67
C LEU A 261 7.65 -1.29 11.02
N HIS A 262 7.53 -0.84 9.78
CA HIS A 262 8.60 -0.22 9.02
C HIS A 262 8.04 0.88 8.12
N VAL A 263 8.84 1.92 7.90
CA VAL A 263 8.52 3.05 7.02
C VAL A 263 9.41 2.97 5.79
N HIS A 264 8.80 3.07 4.61
CA HIS A 264 9.51 3.23 3.35
C HIS A 264 9.81 4.70 3.12
N VAL A 265 11.05 5.00 2.71
CA VAL A 265 11.51 6.36 2.40
C VAL A 265 11.98 6.36 0.95
N ILE A 266 11.35 7.16 0.09
CA ILE A 266 11.71 7.24 -1.32
C ILE A 266 11.88 8.70 -1.76
N ASN A 267 12.72 8.92 -2.77
CA ASN A 267 12.70 10.14 -3.55
C ASN A 267 11.38 10.22 -4.36
N LEU A 268 10.73 11.37 -4.42
CA LEU A 268 9.50 11.57 -5.19
C LEU A 268 9.66 11.28 -6.70
N LYS A 269 10.88 11.40 -7.23
CA LYS A 269 11.19 11.00 -8.62
C LYS A 269 11.10 9.49 -8.84
N TYR A 270 11.22 8.69 -7.78
CA TYR A 270 11.24 7.24 -7.89
C TYR A 270 9.81 6.65 -7.81
N GLU A 271 9.34 6.06 -8.91
CA GLU A 271 8.13 5.25 -8.90
C GLU A 271 8.40 3.85 -8.29
N ALA A 272 8.51 3.80 -6.97
CA ALA A 272 8.76 2.55 -6.27
C ALA A 272 7.62 1.53 -6.49
N PRO A 273 7.93 0.22 -6.67
CA PRO A 273 6.90 -0.81 -6.74
C PRO A 273 6.04 -0.79 -5.46
N ALA A 274 4.72 -0.73 -5.62
CA ALA A 274 3.73 -0.66 -4.53
C ALA A 274 3.70 0.65 -3.70
N SER A 275 4.33 1.75 -4.17
CA SER A 275 4.17 3.09 -3.57
C SER A 275 2.86 3.81 -3.93
N GLY A 276 1.99 3.14 -4.70
CA GLY A 276 0.69 3.64 -5.13
C GLY A 276 -0.38 3.59 -4.02
N MET A 277 -1.63 3.35 -4.40
CA MET A 277 -2.81 3.55 -3.57
C MET A 277 -2.89 2.76 -2.24
N THR A 278 -2.10 1.70 -2.07
CA THR A 278 -2.03 0.92 -0.82
C THR A 278 -0.99 1.45 0.17
N SER A 279 -0.27 2.51 -0.18
CA SER A 279 0.64 3.20 0.73
C SER A 279 -0.14 4.16 1.63
N ILE A 280 0.17 4.19 2.93
CA ILE A 280 -0.38 5.16 3.88
C ILE A 280 0.74 6.14 4.25
N PRO A 281 0.67 7.43 3.86
CA PRO A 281 1.73 8.40 4.15
C PRO A 281 1.97 8.60 5.65
N LEU A 282 3.24 8.74 6.06
CA LEU A 282 3.62 8.92 7.48
C LEU A 282 3.00 10.19 8.08
N GLU A 283 3.01 11.31 7.35
CA GLU A 283 2.42 12.57 7.83
C GLU A 283 0.91 12.45 8.05
N GLU A 284 0.20 11.71 7.19
CA GLU A 284 -1.23 11.43 7.38
C GLU A 284 -1.47 10.55 8.62
N VAL A 285 -0.60 9.56 8.87
CA VAL A 285 -0.65 8.75 10.09
C VAL A 285 -0.48 9.62 11.34
N ILE A 286 0.53 10.50 11.35
CA ILE A 286 0.78 11.41 12.47
C ILE A 286 -0.44 12.32 12.68
N SER A 287 -0.92 12.98 11.62
CA SER A 287 -2.05 13.90 11.70
C SER A 287 -3.34 13.21 12.16
N ASN A 288 -3.64 12.03 11.62
CA ASN A 288 -4.81 11.25 12.01
C ASN A 288 -4.79 10.88 13.50
N LEU A 289 -3.61 10.53 14.04
CA LEU A 289 -3.45 10.16 15.45
C LEU A 289 -3.46 11.36 16.40
N GLU A 290 -3.05 12.54 15.94
CA GLU A 290 -3.18 13.79 16.68
C GLU A 290 -4.64 14.24 16.81
N ILE A 291 -5.43 14.03 15.75
CA ILE A 291 -6.87 14.36 15.73
C ILE A 291 -7.68 13.30 16.49
N TRP A 292 -7.39 12.02 16.23
CA TRP A 292 -8.14 10.90 16.77
C TRP A 292 -7.19 9.79 17.27
N PRO A 293 -6.97 9.69 18.60
CA PRO A 293 -5.97 8.80 19.21
C PRO A 293 -6.03 7.32 18.83
N ASP A 294 -7.21 6.77 18.54
CA ASP A 294 -7.42 5.37 18.15
C ASP A 294 -7.96 5.22 16.71
N PHE A 295 -7.65 6.18 15.84
CA PHE A 295 -8.10 6.22 14.44
C PHE A 295 -7.89 4.89 13.71
N TYR A 296 -6.66 4.36 13.75
CA TYR A 296 -6.30 3.16 12.99
C TYR A 296 -6.85 1.87 13.58
N GLU A 297 -7.33 1.86 14.83
CA GLU A 297 -8.09 0.74 15.36
C GLU A 297 -9.49 0.67 14.74
N LYS A 298 -10.09 1.83 14.45
CA LYS A 298 -11.49 1.96 14.02
C LYS A 298 -11.67 2.10 12.51
N ALA A 299 -10.69 2.69 11.82
CA ALA A 299 -10.79 3.01 10.40
C ALA A 299 -11.07 1.77 9.53
N THR A 300 -11.69 1.96 8.37
CA THR A 300 -11.68 0.92 7.33
C THR A 300 -10.45 1.14 6.48
N LEU A 301 -9.54 0.16 6.43
CA LEU A 301 -8.29 0.26 5.67
C LEU A 301 -8.38 -0.59 4.42
N MET A 302 -7.97 0.01 3.31
CA MET A 302 -7.99 -0.65 2.02
C MET A 302 -6.61 -1.27 1.74
N PHE A 303 -6.59 -2.50 1.23
CA PHE A 303 -5.38 -3.12 0.69
C PHE A 303 -5.68 -3.89 -0.61
N MET A 304 -4.63 -4.15 -1.40
CA MET A 304 -4.75 -4.81 -2.69
C MET A 304 -3.65 -5.86 -2.87
N ASN A 305 -4.06 -7.11 -3.04
CA ASN A 305 -3.16 -8.24 -3.26
C ASN A 305 -3.68 -9.12 -4.41
N GLY A 306 -2.85 -10.03 -4.91
CA GLY A 306 -3.28 -11.03 -5.88
C GLY A 306 -4.24 -12.05 -5.26
N LYS A 307 -5.12 -12.66 -6.06
CA LYS A 307 -6.08 -13.68 -5.58
C LYS A 307 -5.45 -14.83 -4.79
N GLN A 308 -4.24 -15.24 -5.17
CA GLN A 308 -3.46 -16.33 -4.58
C GLN A 308 -2.68 -15.90 -3.32
N ASP A 309 -2.77 -14.64 -2.94
CA ASP A 309 -2.14 -14.16 -1.73
C ASP A 309 -2.86 -14.72 -0.49
N PRO A 310 -2.16 -15.30 0.51
CA PRO A 310 -2.80 -16.04 1.58
C PRO A 310 -3.78 -15.22 2.43
N ILE A 311 -3.53 -13.92 2.64
CA ILE A 311 -4.50 -13.08 3.36
C ILE A 311 -5.66 -12.73 2.44
N MET A 312 -5.41 -12.43 1.17
CA MET A 312 -6.49 -12.19 0.20
C MET A 312 -7.43 -13.40 0.06
N GLU A 313 -6.91 -14.62 0.06
CA GLU A 313 -7.72 -15.85 0.03
C GLU A 313 -8.70 -15.91 1.21
N LYS A 314 -8.27 -15.52 2.42
CA LYS A 314 -9.15 -15.46 3.60
C LYS A 314 -10.24 -14.39 3.44
N PHE A 315 -9.93 -13.22 2.87
CA PHE A 315 -10.93 -12.18 2.59
C PHE A 315 -11.91 -12.59 1.50
N VAL A 316 -11.45 -13.26 0.44
CA VAL A 316 -12.30 -13.83 -0.61
C VAL A 316 -13.24 -14.88 -0.01
N ALA A 317 -12.71 -15.82 0.78
CA ALA A 317 -13.52 -16.86 1.44
C ALA A 317 -14.56 -16.29 2.41
N ALA A 318 -14.25 -15.18 3.08
CA ALA A 318 -15.16 -14.46 3.96
C ALA A 318 -16.18 -13.56 3.21
N GLY A 319 -16.11 -13.47 1.87
CA GLY A 319 -16.94 -12.57 1.09
C GLY A 319 -16.68 -11.07 1.34
N ARG A 320 -15.46 -10.73 1.79
CA ARG A 320 -15.04 -9.36 2.17
C ARG A 320 -14.20 -8.64 1.12
N VAL A 321 -14.16 -9.17 -0.10
CA VAL A 321 -13.62 -8.45 -1.26
C VAL A 321 -14.74 -7.66 -1.92
N ASN A 322 -14.64 -6.33 -1.83
CA ASN A 322 -15.67 -5.43 -2.34
C ASN A 322 -15.39 -5.08 -3.80
N MET A 323 -16.47 -4.87 -4.56
CA MET A 323 -16.39 -4.34 -5.92
C MET A 323 -15.69 -2.99 -5.93
N LEU A 324 -14.89 -2.78 -6.97
CA LEU A 324 -14.08 -1.59 -7.21
C LEU A 324 -14.95 -0.34 -7.43
N MET A 325 -15.46 0.22 -6.32
CA MET A 325 -16.06 1.57 -6.28
C MET A 325 -15.00 2.66 -6.45
N PHE A 326 -13.73 2.36 -6.18
CA PHE A 326 -12.62 3.29 -6.30
C PHE A 326 -11.53 2.73 -7.23
N CYS A 327 -10.87 3.61 -7.96
CA CYS A 327 -9.87 3.29 -8.96
C CYS A 327 -8.61 2.76 -8.29
N PRO A 328 -8.12 1.55 -8.64
CA PRO A 328 -6.95 0.92 -8.03
C PRO A 328 -5.65 1.73 -8.17
N THR A 329 -5.61 2.62 -9.16
CA THR A 329 -4.41 3.40 -9.49
C THR A 329 -4.34 4.72 -8.73
N CYS A 330 -5.47 5.38 -8.46
CA CYS A 330 -5.46 6.77 -7.96
C CYS A 330 -6.49 7.11 -6.88
N GLY A 331 -7.29 6.14 -6.41
CA GLY A 331 -8.17 6.32 -5.25
C GLY A 331 -9.45 7.11 -5.51
N ARG A 332 -9.64 7.65 -6.72
CA ARG A 332 -10.89 8.30 -7.10
C ARG A 332 -12.01 7.29 -7.30
N LEU A 333 -13.24 7.71 -7.02
CA LEU A 333 -14.43 6.93 -7.31
C LEU A 333 -14.47 6.57 -8.82
N THR A 334 -14.67 5.29 -9.13
CA THR A 334 -14.89 4.82 -10.50
C THR A 334 -16.32 5.09 -10.91
N THR A 335 -16.52 5.46 -12.18
CA THR A 335 -17.84 5.55 -12.81
C THR A 335 -18.09 4.30 -13.64
N LEU A 336 -19.36 3.94 -13.84
CA LEU A 336 -19.75 2.91 -14.78
C LEU A 336 -19.98 3.55 -16.15
N GLU A 337 -19.28 3.05 -17.17
CA GLU A 337 -19.53 3.38 -18.58
C GLU A 337 -20.08 2.14 -19.30
N ASP A 338 -21.04 2.35 -20.20
CA ASP A 338 -21.48 1.35 -21.17
C ASP A 338 -20.58 1.38 -22.41
N ALA A 339 -19.97 0.25 -22.75
CA ALA A 339 -19.18 0.07 -23.96
C ALA A 339 -19.83 -0.94 -24.92
N GLY A 340 -21.09 -0.69 -25.30
CA GLY A 340 -21.79 -1.50 -26.29
C GLY A 340 -22.24 -2.86 -25.76
N GLY A 341 -22.78 -2.88 -24.54
CA GLY A 341 -23.34 -4.09 -23.91
C GLY A 341 -22.43 -4.75 -22.87
N GLN A 342 -21.22 -4.22 -22.66
CA GLN A 342 -20.37 -4.57 -21.53
C GLN A 342 -20.13 -3.33 -20.68
N PHE A 343 -20.64 -3.34 -19.44
CA PHE A 343 -20.32 -2.30 -18.47
C PHE A 343 -18.85 -2.37 -18.09
N LYS A 344 -18.22 -1.22 -17.88
CA LYS A 344 -16.84 -1.10 -17.41
C LYS A 344 -16.75 -0.01 -16.34
N PHE A 345 -15.97 -0.28 -15.29
CA PHE A 345 -15.54 0.75 -14.36
C PHE A 345 -14.44 1.59 -15.01
N VAL A 346 -14.63 2.91 -15.03
CA VAL A 346 -13.70 3.88 -15.61
C VAL A 346 -13.33 4.88 -14.54
N CYS A 347 -12.04 5.20 -14.45
CA CYS A 347 -11.58 6.29 -13.61
C CYS A 347 -11.63 7.61 -14.39
N SER A 348 -12.21 8.66 -13.81
CA SER A 348 -12.18 10.01 -14.38
C SER A 348 -10.83 10.72 -14.25
N GLY A 349 -9.93 10.20 -13.39
CA GLY A 349 -8.65 10.82 -13.07
C GLY A 349 -7.40 10.12 -13.64
N CYS A 350 -7.53 8.92 -14.20
CA CYS A 350 -6.40 8.21 -14.80
C CYS A 350 -6.89 7.23 -15.89
N HIS A 351 -5.95 6.53 -16.55
CA HIS A 351 -6.26 5.60 -17.65
C HIS A 351 -6.88 4.26 -17.23
N PHE A 352 -7.23 4.08 -15.95
CA PHE A 352 -7.78 2.83 -15.46
C PHE A 352 -9.17 2.55 -16.05
N LYS A 353 -9.31 1.36 -16.65
CA LYS A 353 -10.57 0.82 -17.16
C LYS A 353 -10.63 -0.67 -16.83
N MET A 354 -11.76 -1.13 -16.29
CA MET A 354 -11.96 -2.54 -15.97
C MET A 354 -13.36 -3.01 -16.34
N PRO A 355 -13.51 -4.09 -17.13
CA PRO A 355 -14.82 -4.63 -17.47
C PRO A 355 -15.54 -5.23 -16.26
N VAL A 356 -16.86 -5.13 -16.26
CA VAL A 356 -17.76 -5.79 -15.31
C VAL A 356 -18.01 -7.20 -15.82
N ASN A 357 -17.46 -8.20 -15.12
CA ASN A 357 -17.52 -9.62 -15.52
C ASN A 357 -18.62 -10.42 -14.82
N GLY A 358 -19.72 -9.78 -14.41
CA GLY A 358 -20.83 -10.46 -13.73
C GLY A 358 -21.83 -9.50 -13.07
N GLU A 359 -22.88 -10.07 -12.47
CA GLU A 359 -23.85 -9.28 -11.73
C GLU A 359 -23.28 -8.76 -10.41
N ILE A 360 -23.45 -7.47 -10.18
CA ILE A 360 -22.92 -6.71 -9.06
C ILE A 360 -24.10 -6.23 -8.20
N ARG A 361 -24.22 -6.74 -6.97
CA ARG A 361 -25.24 -6.29 -6.00
C ARG A 361 -24.59 -6.00 -4.65
N SER A 362 -24.88 -4.84 -4.09
CA SER A 362 -24.60 -4.49 -2.69
C SER A 362 -25.89 -4.09 -2.01
N ARG A 363 -26.16 -4.64 -0.82
CA ARG A 363 -27.25 -4.22 0.05
C ARG A 363 -26.66 -3.89 1.41
N ILE A 364 -26.63 -2.61 1.74
CA ILE A 364 -26.26 -2.14 3.07
C ILE A 364 -27.57 -1.90 3.82
N TYR A 365 -27.78 -2.63 4.91
CA TYR A 365 -28.85 -2.32 5.86
C TYR A 365 -28.27 -1.34 6.87
N PRO A 366 -28.68 -0.06 6.87
CA PRO A 366 -28.22 0.86 7.89
C PRO A 366 -28.70 0.35 9.24
N ARG A 367 -27.75 0.13 10.17
CA ARG A 367 -28.11 0.00 11.58
C ARG A 367 -28.59 1.37 12.02
N LEU A 368 -29.88 1.48 12.33
CA LEU A 368 -30.40 2.65 13.02
C LEU A 368 -29.57 2.82 14.29
N LYS A 369 -29.08 4.03 14.57
CA LYS A 369 -28.54 4.33 15.88
C LYS A 369 -29.62 3.97 16.90
N ASP A 370 -29.23 3.29 17.98
CA ASP A 370 -30.08 3.30 19.16
C ASP A 370 -30.33 4.78 19.47
N ILE A 371 -31.59 5.18 19.41
CA ILE A 371 -31.98 6.52 19.82
C ILE A 371 -31.78 6.49 21.33
N ASP A 372 -30.61 6.98 21.79
CA ASP A 372 -30.46 7.34 23.19
C ASP A 372 -31.65 8.23 23.51
N ASP A 373 -32.38 7.86 24.57
CA ASP A 373 -33.58 8.56 25.01
C ASP A 373 -33.19 10.04 25.17
N VAL A 374 -33.59 10.89 24.21
CA VAL A 374 -33.06 12.27 24.05
C VAL A 374 -33.33 13.13 25.30
N LEU A 375 -34.21 12.64 26.18
CA LEU A 375 -34.63 13.27 27.43
C LEU A 375 -34.09 12.53 28.68
N GLY A 376 -33.22 11.54 28.48
CA GLY A 376 -32.58 10.69 29.47
C GLY A 376 -33.51 9.93 30.44
N GLY A 377 -32.86 9.19 31.34
CA GLY A 377 -33.52 8.36 32.35
C GLY A 377 -34.31 9.15 33.39
N PRO A 378 -34.87 8.48 34.42
CA PRO A 378 -35.74 9.09 35.43
C PRO A 378 -35.16 10.33 36.11
N ASN A 379 -33.84 10.39 36.27
CA ASN A 379 -33.11 11.40 37.02
C ASN A 379 -32.96 12.75 36.29
N VAL A 380 -33.17 12.80 34.96
CA VAL A 380 -33.04 14.05 34.18
C VAL A 380 -34.09 15.10 34.58
N TRP A 381 -35.21 14.65 35.15
CA TRP A 381 -36.31 15.51 35.57
C TRP A 381 -36.21 15.99 37.03
N GLU A 382 -35.20 15.54 37.78
CA GLU A 382 -35.02 15.93 39.20
C GLU A 382 -34.80 17.43 39.37
N ASN A 383 -34.20 18.08 38.36
CA ASN A 383 -33.92 19.52 38.34
C ASN A 383 -34.78 20.30 37.33
N ALA A 384 -35.79 19.64 36.73
CA ALA A 384 -36.65 20.30 35.74
C ALA A 384 -37.61 21.30 36.42
N GLN A 385 -37.88 22.41 35.75
CA GLN A 385 -38.83 23.41 36.25
C GLN A 385 -40.27 22.87 36.18
N VAL A 386 -41.11 23.30 37.12
CA VAL A 386 -42.52 22.88 37.21
C VAL A 386 -43.42 23.98 36.65
N THR A 387 -44.46 23.58 35.91
CA THR A 387 -45.50 24.46 35.37
C THR A 387 -46.89 23.88 35.66
N GLU A 388 -47.93 24.69 35.51
CA GLU A 388 -49.35 24.36 35.75
C GLU A 388 -50.02 23.68 34.54
N GLU A 389 -49.24 22.98 33.72
CA GLU A 389 -49.77 22.25 32.56
C GLU A 389 -50.42 20.94 33.02
N ARG A 390 -51.67 20.71 32.58
CA ARG A 390 -52.47 19.58 33.07
C ARG A 390 -52.12 18.30 32.32
N CYS A 391 -51.80 17.23 33.06
CA CYS A 391 -51.44 15.95 32.46
C CYS A 391 -52.63 15.35 31.67
N PRO A 392 -52.47 15.03 30.38
CA PRO A 392 -53.56 14.49 29.56
C PRO A 392 -53.99 13.07 29.97
N LYS A 393 -53.16 12.37 30.76
CA LYS A 393 -53.42 10.98 31.19
C LYS A 393 -54.13 10.87 32.53
N CYS A 394 -53.64 11.57 33.55
CA CYS A 394 -54.15 11.47 34.93
C CYS A 394 -54.82 12.76 35.43
N SER A 395 -54.88 13.80 34.59
CA SER A 395 -55.49 15.10 34.91
C SER A 395 -54.87 15.84 36.11
N HIS A 396 -53.65 15.48 36.52
CA HIS A 396 -52.88 16.19 37.55
C HIS A 396 -52.47 17.58 37.05
N ASP A 397 -52.56 18.59 37.91
CA ASP A 397 -52.48 20.00 37.54
C ASP A 397 -51.05 20.54 37.40
N ARG A 398 -50.03 19.69 37.57
CA ARG A 398 -48.62 20.09 37.45
C ARG A 398 -47.81 19.13 36.59
N ALA A 399 -46.91 19.72 35.81
CA ALA A 399 -45.95 19.02 34.97
C ALA A 399 -44.57 19.62 35.13
N TYR A 400 -43.54 18.78 35.15
CA TYR A 400 -42.19 19.23 34.86
C TYR A 400 -42.09 19.54 33.36
N PHE A 401 -41.35 20.58 32.98
CA PHE A 401 -41.11 20.89 31.57
C PHE A 401 -39.63 21.13 31.27
N MET A 402 -39.24 20.87 30.02
CA MET A 402 -37.93 21.17 29.47
C MET A 402 -38.10 21.63 28.02
N GLN A 403 -37.34 22.65 27.62
CA GLN A 403 -37.35 23.14 26.25
C GLN A 403 -36.11 22.63 25.52
N LEU A 404 -36.31 21.98 24.37
CA LEU A 404 -35.21 21.57 23.51
C LEU A 404 -35.43 22.12 22.10
N GLN A 405 -34.36 22.62 21.51
CA GLN A 405 -34.38 23.01 20.10
C GLN A 405 -34.28 21.75 19.23
N THR A 406 -35.41 21.28 18.72
CA THR A 406 -35.49 20.08 17.86
C THR A 406 -35.53 20.41 16.37
N ARG A 407 -35.60 21.70 16.02
CA ARG A 407 -35.74 22.22 14.65
C ARG A 407 -34.75 23.36 14.38
N SER A 408 -34.83 23.98 13.19
CA SER A 408 -33.98 25.11 12.81
C SER A 408 -34.08 26.26 13.81
N ALA A 409 -33.01 27.06 13.92
CA ALA A 409 -32.92 28.18 14.87
C ALA A 409 -34.04 29.23 14.70
N ASP A 410 -34.63 29.32 13.50
CA ASP A 410 -35.73 30.22 13.18
C ASP A 410 -37.11 29.69 13.61
N GLU A 411 -37.21 28.46 14.12
CA GLU A 411 -38.45 27.86 14.65
C GLU A 411 -38.46 27.84 16.20
N PRO A 412 -39.66 27.99 16.82
CA PRO A 412 -39.80 27.95 18.28
C PRO A 412 -39.37 26.60 18.86
N MET A 413 -38.79 26.63 20.05
CA MET A 413 -38.34 25.42 20.75
C MET A 413 -39.51 24.51 21.08
N THR A 414 -39.28 23.20 21.02
CA THR A 414 -40.28 22.19 21.42
C THR A 414 -40.28 22.05 22.93
N ILE A 415 -41.46 22.05 23.55
CA ILE A 415 -41.60 21.89 25.00
C ILE A 415 -41.95 20.44 25.30
N PHE A 416 -41.13 19.79 26.12
CA PHE A 416 -41.37 18.45 26.62
C PHE A 416 -41.88 18.53 28.04
N TYR A 417 -42.96 17.81 28.32
CA TYR A 417 -43.58 17.73 29.63
C TYR A 417 -43.46 16.33 30.22
N ARG A 418 -43.37 16.25 31.54
CA ARG A 418 -43.52 15.03 32.33
C ARG A 418 -44.45 15.30 33.52
N CYS A 419 -45.45 14.46 33.70
CA CYS A 419 -46.38 14.59 34.82
C CYS A 419 -45.64 14.61 36.17
N ALA A 420 -45.97 15.56 37.04
CA ALA A 420 -45.38 15.67 38.38
C ALA A 420 -45.89 14.61 39.37
N ASN A 421 -46.94 13.87 39.01
CA ASN A 421 -47.38 12.70 39.76
C ASN A 421 -46.42 11.52 39.50
N VAL A 422 -45.71 11.10 40.55
CA VAL A 422 -44.72 10.02 40.54
C VAL A 422 -45.31 8.70 40.02
N ASP A 423 -46.57 8.41 40.35
CA ASP A 423 -47.26 7.17 39.92
C ASP A 423 -47.66 7.21 38.44
N CYS A 424 -47.79 8.40 37.85
CA CYS A 424 -48.19 8.54 36.45
C CYS A 424 -47.00 8.67 35.51
N ALA A 425 -46.04 9.55 35.83
CA ALA A 425 -44.82 9.86 35.07
C ALA A 425 -44.98 10.01 33.54
N HIS A 426 -46.19 10.32 33.07
CA HIS A 426 -46.49 10.36 31.64
C HIS A 426 -45.76 11.53 30.99
N ARG A 427 -45.16 11.28 29.82
CA ARG A 427 -44.40 12.27 29.05
C ARG A 427 -45.19 12.66 27.79
N TRP A 428 -45.28 13.95 27.50
CA TRP A 428 -45.89 14.48 26.27
C TRP A 428 -45.11 15.70 25.78
N LYS A 429 -45.45 16.22 24.60
CA LYS A 429 -44.81 17.40 24.01
C LYS A 429 -45.83 18.35 23.42
N ASP A 430 -45.47 19.63 23.36
CA ASP A 430 -46.18 20.70 22.66
C ASP A 430 -45.21 21.38 21.67
#